data_AF-A0A6J4X606-F1
#
_entry.id   AF-A0A6J4X606-F1
#
_cell.length_a   1.000
_cell.length_b   1.000
_cell.length_c   1.000
_cell.angle_alpha   90.00
_cell.angle_beta   90.00
_cell.angle_gamma   90.00
#
_symmetry.space_group_name_H-M   'P 1'
#
loop_
_entity.id
_entity.type
_entity.pdbx_description
1 polymer ?
#
loop_
_entity_poly.entity_id
_entity_poly.type
_entity_poly.pdbx_seq_one_letter_code
_entity_poly.pdbx_strand_id
1 'polypeptide(L)'
;MQIERRKHQRYKVKDNAFAIINPEPVRLVPILDVAMEGVGVYVNNEDQWLNKASKLEIMVADCSFYLENLSFESISDFNALPANPSNLFDGRRCSLKFGTLTLSQKSELKYFIRNYAQGGTLWQVMQKFSNVWHPFRAHKHSGPRCNSVVWQNFHRPTV
;
A
#
# COMPACT_ATOMS: atom_id res chain seq x y z
N MET A 1 -12.05 -13.56 24.24
CA MET A 1 -12.75 -13.40 22.94
C MET A 1 -12.34 -12.06 22.34
N GLN A 2 -11.53 -12.03 21.29
CA GLN A 2 -11.29 -10.79 20.53
C GLN A 2 -12.48 -10.58 19.61
N ILE A 3 -13.27 -9.54 19.86
CA ILE A 3 -14.39 -9.15 19.00
C ILE A 3 -13.82 -8.47 17.76
N GLU A 4 -14.23 -8.92 16.57
CA GLU A 4 -13.86 -8.29 15.30
C GLU A 4 -14.43 -6.86 15.26
N ARG A 5 -13.54 -5.86 15.14
CA ARG A 5 -13.90 -4.42 15.11
C ARG A 5 -13.77 -3.80 13.71
N ARG A 6 -13.26 -4.53 12.72
CA ARG A 6 -12.92 -3.94 11.41
C ARG A 6 -14.19 -3.75 10.57
N LYS A 7 -14.37 -2.55 10.03
CA LYS A 7 -15.50 -2.17 9.17
C LYS A 7 -15.29 -2.52 7.69
N HIS A 8 -14.03 -2.64 7.27
CA HIS A 8 -13.66 -2.80 5.86
C HIS A 8 -12.89 -4.08 5.64
N GLN A 9 -13.27 -4.80 4.57
CA GLN A 9 -12.52 -5.95 4.08
C GLN A 9 -11.11 -5.51 3.64
N ARG A 10 -10.11 -6.32 4.02
CA ARG A 10 -8.72 -6.18 3.54
C ARG A 10 -8.47 -7.16 2.40
N TYR A 11 -7.80 -6.66 1.38
CA TYR A 11 -7.46 -7.41 0.18
C TYR A 11 -5.97 -7.71 0.22
N LYS A 12 -5.59 -8.99 0.07
CA LYS A 12 -4.18 -9.38 -0.03
C LYS A 12 -3.57 -8.76 -1.28
N VAL A 13 -2.43 -8.11 -1.15
CA VAL A 13 -1.78 -7.44 -2.28
C VAL A 13 -0.88 -8.43 -3.03
N LYS A 14 -0.71 -8.23 -4.34
CA LYS A 14 0.22 -9.02 -5.16
C LYS A 14 1.67 -8.74 -4.72
N ASP A 15 2.55 -9.72 -4.89
CA ASP A 15 3.92 -9.69 -4.33
C ASP A 15 4.83 -8.58 -4.88
N ASN A 16 4.38 -7.79 -5.87
CA ASN A 16 5.14 -6.74 -6.53
C ASN A 16 4.79 -5.30 -6.10
N ALA A 17 4.10 -5.11 -4.98
CA ALA A 17 3.75 -3.78 -4.47
C ALA A 17 4.41 -3.48 -3.12
N PHE A 18 4.89 -2.25 -3.00
CA PHE A 18 5.72 -1.78 -1.89
C PHE A 18 5.21 -0.46 -1.34
N ALA A 19 5.40 -0.28 -0.04
CA ALA A 19 5.24 1.01 0.61
C ALA A 19 6.61 1.68 0.71
N ILE A 20 6.69 2.93 0.28
CA ILE A 20 7.83 3.81 0.55
C ILE A 20 7.46 4.62 1.78
N ILE A 21 8.23 4.48 2.84
CA ILE A 21 8.05 5.22 4.08
C ILE A 21 9.35 5.96 4.32
N ASN A 22 9.24 7.24 4.65
CA ASN A 22 10.40 8.13 4.79
C ASN A 22 10.69 8.43 6.27
N PRO A 23 11.25 7.49 7.05
CA PRO A 23 12.14 7.86 8.14
C PRO A 23 13.53 8.19 7.55
N GLU A 24 14.44 8.74 8.35
CA GLU A 24 15.85 8.82 7.97
C GLU A 24 16.56 7.53 8.43
N PRO A 25 17.05 6.63 7.53
CA PRO A 25 16.95 6.64 6.06
C PRO A 25 15.65 6.01 5.51
N VAL A 26 15.29 6.35 4.26
CA VAL A 26 14.06 5.88 3.58
C VAL A 26 13.96 4.35 3.57
N ARG A 27 12.76 3.84 3.82
CA ARG A 27 12.46 2.40 3.89
C ARG A 27 11.49 2.01 2.78
N LEU A 28 11.84 0.97 2.05
CA LEU A 28 10.97 0.28 1.11
C LEU A 28 10.53 -1.03 1.74
N VAL A 29 9.23 -1.21 1.98
CA VAL A 29 8.70 -2.41 2.64
C VAL A 29 7.58 -3.07 1.83
N PRO A 30 7.48 -4.41 1.79
CA PRO A 30 6.39 -5.10 1.11
C PRO A 30 5.01 -4.74 1.68
N ILE A 31 4.02 -4.58 0.79
CA ILE A 31 2.61 -4.47 1.17
C ILE A 31 1.99 -5.86 1.23
N LEU A 32 1.45 -6.23 2.39
CA LEU A 32 0.81 -7.52 2.62
C LEU A 32 -0.68 -7.49 2.25
N ASP A 33 -1.36 -6.44 2.69
CA ASP A 33 -2.79 -6.24 2.46
C ASP A 33 -3.17 -4.76 2.46
N VAL A 34 -4.31 -4.45 1.88
CA VAL A 34 -4.81 -3.07 1.76
C VAL A 34 -6.33 -3.02 1.95
N ALA A 35 -6.81 -1.92 2.52
CA ALA A 35 -8.20 -1.52 2.56
C ALA A 35 -8.32 -0.02 2.28
N MET A 36 -9.54 0.48 2.10
CA MET A 36 -9.77 1.91 1.88
C MET A 36 -9.31 2.80 3.05
N GLU A 37 -9.19 2.25 4.26
CA GLU A 37 -8.81 2.99 5.46
C GLU A 37 -7.39 2.69 5.95
N GLY A 38 -6.65 1.80 5.29
CA GLY A 38 -5.30 1.48 5.74
C GLY A 38 -4.60 0.37 4.95
N VAL A 39 -3.36 0.11 5.34
CA VAL A 39 -2.46 -0.84 4.69
C VAL A 39 -1.74 -1.68 5.75
N GLY A 40 -1.58 -2.97 5.48
CA GLY A 40 -0.70 -3.87 6.24
C GLY A 40 0.64 -3.99 5.53
N VAL A 41 1.72 -3.69 6.24
CA VAL A 41 3.10 -3.79 5.72
C VAL A 41 3.93 -4.79 6.54
N TYR A 42 4.96 -5.34 5.91
CA TYR A 42 5.96 -6.14 6.60
C TYR A 42 7.06 -5.24 7.18
N VAL A 43 7.42 -5.44 8.45
CA VAL A 43 8.46 -4.66 9.15
C VAL A 43 9.32 -5.63 9.97
N ASN A 44 10.64 -5.43 10.06
CA ASN A 44 11.50 -6.28 10.88
C ASN A 44 11.24 -6.01 12.38
N ASN A 45 11.51 -6.98 13.25
CA ASN A 45 11.19 -6.82 14.68
C ASN A 45 12.02 -5.73 15.39
N GLU A 46 13.23 -5.44 14.91
CA GLU A 46 14.12 -4.41 15.47
C GLU A 46 13.75 -2.98 15.02
N ASP A 47 12.83 -2.85 14.07
CA ASP A 47 12.51 -1.59 13.42
C ASP A 47 11.56 -0.73 14.26
N GLN A 48 12.10 0.36 14.82
CA GLN A 48 11.35 1.43 15.50
C GLN A 48 11.14 2.66 14.61
N TRP A 49 11.68 2.66 13.39
CA TRP A 49 11.66 3.82 12.49
C TRP A 49 10.25 4.26 12.10
N LEU A 50 9.28 3.35 12.16
CA LEU A 50 7.90 3.64 11.81
C LEU A 50 7.27 4.72 12.71
N ASN A 51 7.72 4.84 13.97
CA ASN A 51 7.26 5.88 14.89
C ASN A 51 7.72 7.29 14.50
N LYS A 52 8.70 7.40 13.60
CA LYS A 52 9.28 8.67 13.14
C LYS A 52 8.72 9.11 11.79
N ALA A 53 7.90 8.30 11.14
CA ALA A 53 7.35 8.58 9.82
C ALA A 53 5.86 8.94 9.90
N SER A 54 5.43 9.87 9.04
CA SER A 54 4.04 10.33 8.96
C SER A 54 3.43 10.25 7.56
N LYS A 55 4.27 9.98 6.56
CA LYS A 55 3.88 9.86 5.15
C LYS A 55 4.33 8.53 4.57
N LEU A 56 3.44 7.98 3.77
CA LEU A 56 3.62 6.74 3.03
C LEU A 56 3.27 6.98 1.56
N GLU A 57 3.96 6.24 0.71
CA GLU A 57 3.68 6.16 -0.72
C GLU A 57 3.50 4.69 -1.09
N ILE A 58 2.72 4.41 -2.12
CA ILE A 58 2.47 3.07 -2.65
C ILE A 58 3.04 3.01 -4.06
N MET A 59 3.85 2.00 -4.33
CA MET A 59 4.48 1.79 -5.63
C MET A 59 4.35 0.32 -6.05
N VAL A 60 4.19 0.09 -7.35
CA VAL A 60 4.35 -1.24 -7.96
C VAL A 60 5.70 -1.29 -8.67
N ALA A 61 6.43 -2.40 -8.54
CA ALA A 61 7.84 -2.52 -8.95
C ALA A 61 8.11 -2.22 -10.43
N ASP A 62 7.15 -2.49 -11.31
CA ASP A 62 7.22 -2.23 -12.75
C ASP A 62 6.85 -0.78 -13.12
N CYS A 63 6.70 0.10 -12.12
CA CYS A 63 6.31 1.50 -12.27
C CYS A 63 4.94 1.72 -12.94
N SER A 64 4.09 0.69 -13.00
CA SER A 64 2.72 0.81 -13.55
C SER A 64 1.77 1.60 -12.65
N PHE A 65 2.14 1.79 -11.39
CA PHE A 65 1.33 2.50 -10.40
C PHE A 65 2.21 3.17 -9.34
N TYR A 66 1.82 4.40 -8.99
CA TYR A 66 2.42 5.18 -7.92
C TYR A 66 1.36 6.09 -7.30
N LEU A 67 1.29 6.12 -5.97
CA LEU A 67 0.39 6.96 -5.18
C LEU A 67 1.17 7.52 -3.99
N GLU A 68 1.20 8.85 -3.87
CA GLU A 68 2.03 9.55 -2.88
C GLU A 68 1.24 10.33 -1.83
N ASN A 69 1.99 10.85 -0.85
CA ASN A 69 1.49 11.76 0.19
C ASN A 69 0.30 11.18 0.99
N LEU A 70 0.30 9.87 1.26
CA LEU A 70 -0.67 9.26 2.15
C LEU A 70 -0.23 9.49 3.59
N SER A 71 -0.94 10.35 4.32
CA SER A 71 -0.76 10.46 5.76
C SER A 71 -1.21 9.17 6.43
N PHE A 72 -0.51 8.76 7.49
CA PHE A 72 -0.89 7.57 8.23
C PHE A 72 -0.63 7.69 9.73
N GLU A 73 -1.31 6.83 10.48
CA GLU A 73 -1.07 6.55 11.90
C GLU A 73 -0.76 5.06 12.04
N SER A 74 0.29 4.72 12.79
CA SER A 74 0.59 3.33 13.11
C SER A 74 -0.40 2.82 14.15
N ILE A 75 -1.16 1.78 13.82
CA ILE A 75 -1.99 1.06 14.79
C ILE A 75 -1.14 -0.07 15.37
N SER A 76 -1.14 -0.20 16.69
CA SER A 76 -0.54 -1.30 17.45
C SER A 76 -1.27 -2.63 17.22
N ASP A 77 -1.18 -3.16 16.00
CA ASP A 77 -1.60 -4.52 15.61
C ASP A 77 -0.38 -5.20 14.99
N PHE A 78 0.57 -5.56 15.86
CA PHE A 78 1.77 -6.32 15.50
C PHE A 78 1.46 -7.80 15.64
N ASN A 79 1.25 -8.49 14.53
CA ASN A 79 1.21 -9.95 14.53
C ASN A 79 2.57 -10.46 14.06
N ALA A 80 3.22 -11.28 14.89
CA ALA A 80 4.41 -12.00 14.49
C ALA A 80 4.06 -12.84 13.26
N LEU A 81 4.82 -12.68 12.18
CA LEU A 81 4.71 -13.56 11.03
C LEU A 81 5.69 -14.71 11.27
N PRO A 82 5.25 -15.98 11.24
CA PRO A 82 6.16 -17.09 11.48
C PRO A 82 7.29 -17.06 10.44
N ALA A 83 8.52 -17.27 10.92
CA ALA A 83 9.67 -17.44 10.06
C ALA A 83 9.39 -18.61 9.09
N ASN A 84 9.34 -18.30 7.80
CA ASN A 84 9.29 -19.33 6.76
C ASN A 84 10.75 -19.69 6.43
N PRO A 85 11.10 -20.94 6.08
CA PRO A 85 12.48 -21.32 5.79
C PRO A 85 13.09 -20.56 4.58
N SER A 86 12.25 -19.85 3.81
CA SER A 86 12.65 -18.95 2.71
C SER A 86 12.88 -17.49 3.15
N ASN A 87 12.41 -17.09 4.34
CA ASN A 87 12.52 -15.74 4.87
C ASN A 87 13.50 -15.78 6.05
N LEU A 88 14.76 -15.45 5.79
CA LEU A 88 15.85 -15.45 6.76
C LEU A 88 15.69 -14.41 7.89
N PHE A 89 14.54 -13.73 8.01
CA PHE A 89 14.34 -12.59 8.90
C PHE A 89 13.05 -12.72 9.71
N ASP A 90 13.18 -12.52 11.02
CA ASP A 90 12.09 -12.42 11.99
C ASP A 90 11.41 -11.05 11.84
N GLY A 91 10.15 -11.06 11.42
CA GLY A 91 9.40 -9.83 11.15
C GLY A 91 7.93 -9.94 11.50
N ARG A 92 7.29 -8.79 11.44
CA ARG A 92 5.92 -8.60 11.90
C ARG A 92 5.11 -7.86 10.86
N ARG A 93 3.82 -8.19 10.81
CA ARG A 93 2.83 -7.36 10.12
C ARG A 93 2.55 -6.13 10.98
N CYS A 94 2.66 -4.94 10.39
CA CYS A 94 2.22 -3.69 11.01
C CYS A 94 1.05 -3.10 10.23
N SER A 95 0.01 -2.64 10.95
CA SER A 95 -1.15 -1.99 10.34
C SER A 95 -1.03 -0.48 10.42
N LEU A 96 -1.06 0.17 9.26
CA LEU A 96 -1.06 1.62 9.13
C LEU A 96 -2.46 2.08 8.73
N LYS A 97 -3.05 2.98 9.51
CA LYS A 97 -4.33 3.62 9.18
C LYS A 97 -4.05 4.85 8.36
N PHE A 98 -4.74 5.00 7.24
CA PHE A 98 -4.68 6.24 6.48
C PHE A 98 -5.36 7.38 7.25
N GLY A 99 -4.74 8.57 7.19
CA GLY A 99 -5.38 9.80 7.61
C GLY A 99 -6.45 10.25 6.61
N THR A 100 -6.74 11.56 6.60
CA THR A 100 -7.72 12.13 5.66
C THR A 100 -7.20 12.03 4.23
N LEU A 101 -7.83 11.18 3.42
CA LEU A 101 -7.55 11.05 2.01
C LEU A 101 -8.34 12.05 1.17
N THR A 102 -7.68 12.69 0.21
CA THR A 102 -8.35 13.50 -0.82
C THR A 102 -9.20 12.63 -1.75
N LEU A 103 -10.11 13.25 -2.51
CA LEU A 103 -10.93 12.52 -3.50
C LEU A 103 -10.06 11.84 -4.57
N SER A 104 -8.95 12.48 -4.98
CA SER A 104 -8.00 11.90 -5.93
C SER A 104 -7.31 10.66 -5.33
N GLN A 105 -6.77 10.78 -4.12
CA GLN A 105 -6.13 9.65 -3.43
C GLN A 105 -7.09 8.49 -3.18
N LYS A 106 -8.35 8.76 -2.82
CA LYS A 106 -9.38 7.71 -2.71
C LYS A 106 -9.64 7.01 -4.04
N SER A 107 -9.65 7.75 -5.14
CA SER A 107 -9.87 7.19 -6.48
C SER A 107 -8.69 6.34 -6.94
N GLU A 108 -7.46 6.82 -6.71
CA GLU A 108 -6.24 6.07 -7.00
C GLU A 108 -6.08 4.83 -6.11
N LEU A 109 -6.44 4.91 -4.83
CA LEU A 109 -6.44 3.76 -3.93
C LEU A 109 -7.48 2.71 -4.34
N LYS A 110 -8.69 3.12 -4.76
CA LYS A 110 -9.67 2.21 -5.34
C LYS A 110 -9.13 1.52 -6.59
N TYR A 111 -8.46 2.27 -7.46
CA TYR A 111 -7.79 1.71 -8.63
C TYR A 111 -6.71 0.71 -8.21
N PHE A 112 -5.90 1.03 -7.20
CA PHE A 112 -4.87 0.12 -6.69
C PHE A 112 -5.47 -1.20 -6.22
N ILE A 113 -6.47 -1.15 -5.33
CA ILE A 113 -7.14 -2.34 -4.79
C ILE A 113 -7.72 -3.20 -5.91
N ARG A 114 -8.34 -2.58 -6.93
CA ARG A 114 -8.97 -3.31 -8.04
C ARG A 114 -7.96 -4.07 -8.90
N ASN A 115 -6.78 -3.49 -9.15
CA ASN A 115 -5.85 -4.01 -10.15
C ASN A 115 -4.67 -4.78 -9.54
N TYR A 116 -4.30 -4.48 -8.28
CA TYR A 116 -3.10 -5.01 -7.62
C TYR A 116 -3.38 -5.80 -6.34
N ALA A 117 -4.64 -5.97 -5.94
CA ALA A 117 -5.02 -6.83 -4.82
C ALA A 117 -5.89 -8.04 -5.26
N GLN A 118 -5.69 -9.17 -4.60
CA GLN A 118 -6.48 -10.39 -4.77
C GLN A 118 -7.91 -10.17 -4.26
N GLY A 119 -8.90 -10.62 -5.02
CA GLY A 119 -10.32 -10.40 -4.69
C GLY A 119 -10.86 -9.01 -5.05
N GLY A 120 -10.01 -8.06 -5.49
CA GLY A 120 -10.44 -6.77 -6.05
C GLY A 120 -11.19 -6.88 -7.39
N THR A 121 -11.19 -8.07 -7.99
CA THR A 121 -11.85 -8.42 -9.25
C THR A 121 -13.31 -8.87 -9.09
N LEU A 122 -13.81 -9.10 -7.88
CA LEU A 122 -15.21 -9.50 -7.63
C LEU A 122 -16.20 -8.33 -7.45
N TRP A 123 -15.90 -7.15 -8.01
CA TRP A 123 -16.91 -6.12 -8.32
C TRP A 123 -17.34 -6.11 -9.81
N GLN A 124 -16.70 -6.92 -10.67
CA GLN A 124 -17.03 -7.00 -12.10
C GLN A 124 -18.32 -7.75 -12.42
N VAL A 125 -18.87 -8.52 -11.47
CA VAL A 125 -20.19 -9.13 -11.61
C VAL A 125 -21.30 -8.18 -11.14
N MET A 126 -21.03 -7.26 -10.20
CA MET A 126 -22.05 -6.34 -9.67
C MET A 126 -22.20 -5.01 -10.43
N GLN A 127 -21.24 -4.57 -11.25
CA GLN A 127 -21.45 -3.42 -12.14
C GLN A 127 -22.30 -3.72 -13.39
N LYS A 128 -22.65 -4.98 -13.67
CA LYS A 128 -23.50 -5.36 -14.80
C LYS A 128 -25.00 -5.10 -14.60
N PHE A 129 -25.43 -4.60 -13.43
CA PHE A 129 -26.84 -4.32 -13.12
C PHE A 129 -27.15 -2.89 -12.64
N SER A 130 -26.39 -1.88 -13.08
CA SER A 130 -26.84 -0.48 -12.94
C SER A 130 -26.68 0.28 -14.25
N ASN A 131 -27.67 0.09 -15.13
CA ASN A 131 -27.88 0.86 -16.35
C ASN A 131 -28.23 2.31 -16.02
N VAL A 132 -27.26 3.25 -16.05
CA VAL A 132 -27.51 4.64 -16.50
C VAL A 132 -26.20 5.21 -17.09
N TRP A 133 -26.28 5.58 -18.36
CA TRP A 133 -25.25 6.10 -19.22
C TRP A 133 -24.97 7.59 -18.92
N HIS A 134 -23.71 8.00 -18.74
CA HIS A 134 -23.22 9.34 -19.08
C HIS A 134 -21.72 9.27 -19.47
N PRO A 135 -21.27 9.96 -20.53
CA PRO A 135 -19.89 9.86 -21.00
C PRO A 135 -19.01 10.84 -20.21
N PHE A 136 -18.24 10.34 -19.24
CA PHE A 136 -17.19 11.13 -18.60
C PHE A 136 -15.81 10.69 -19.08
N ARG A 137 -15.27 11.52 -19.99
CA ARG A 137 -13.88 11.89 -20.20
C ARG A 137 -12.85 10.98 -19.51
N ALA A 138 -12.26 10.08 -20.29
CA ALA A 138 -11.00 9.45 -19.94
C ALA A 138 -9.93 10.55 -19.79
N HIS A 139 -9.50 10.83 -18.56
CA HIS A 139 -8.20 11.45 -18.37
C HIS A 139 -7.16 10.44 -18.83
N LYS A 140 -6.46 10.79 -19.92
CA LYS A 140 -5.29 10.06 -20.41
C LYS A 140 -4.35 9.83 -19.23
N HIS A 141 -4.16 8.57 -18.83
CA HIS A 141 -3.09 8.20 -17.92
C HIS A 141 -1.77 8.39 -18.67
N SER A 142 -1.04 9.43 -18.27
CA SER A 142 0.23 9.85 -18.83
C SER A 142 1.36 9.00 -18.25
N GLY A 143 1.96 8.12 -19.07
CA GLY A 143 3.31 7.54 -18.93
C GLY A 143 3.67 6.85 -17.59
N PRO A 144 4.83 6.15 -17.52
CA PRO A 144 5.36 5.69 -16.25
C PRO A 144 5.70 6.90 -15.37
N ARG A 145 5.04 7.01 -14.21
CA ARG A 145 5.18 8.13 -13.26
C ARG A 145 6.37 8.01 -12.31
N CYS A 146 7.20 6.99 -12.44
CA CYS A 146 8.39 6.86 -11.60
C CYS A 146 9.36 8.02 -11.88
N ASN A 147 9.52 8.89 -10.89
CA ASN A 147 10.57 9.89 -10.90
C ASN A 147 11.92 9.16 -10.71
N SER A 148 12.81 9.24 -11.71
CA SER A 148 14.09 8.50 -11.75
C SER A 148 15.02 8.80 -10.56
N VAL A 149 14.78 9.90 -9.85
CA VAL A 149 15.57 10.35 -8.70
C VAL A 149 15.42 9.43 -7.48
N VAL A 150 14.25 8.81 -7.26
CA VAL A 150 14.04 7.90 -6.12
C VAL A 150 14.93 6.66 -6.23
N TRP A 151 15.12 6.13 -7.45
CA TRP A 151 16.02 5.01 -7.72
C TRP A 151 17.51 5.36 -7.54
N GLN A 152 17.91 6.59 -7.83
CA GLN A 152 19.32 7.01 -7.70
C GLN A 152 19.78 7.07 -6.24
N ASN A 153 18.88 7.29 -5.29
CA ASN A 153 19.20 7.38 -3.87
C ASN A 153 19.31 6.01 -3.17
N PHE A 154 18.78 4.94 -3.75
CA PHE A 154 18.95 3.57 -3.22
C PHE A 154 20.30 2.93 -3.60
N HIS A 155 21.05 3.53 -4.54
CA HIS A 155 22.31 3.00 -5.07
C HIS A 155 23.56 3.77 -4.68
N ARG A 156 23.54 4.64 -3.66
CA ARG A 156 24.80 5.18 -3.12
C ARG A 156 25.38 4.21 -2.10
N PRO A 157 26.51 3.54 -2.39
CA PRO A 157 27.29 2.96 -1.31
C PRO A 157 27.83 4.12 -0.48
N THR A 158 27.60 4.07 0.83
CA THR A 158 28.41 4.82 1.79
C THR A 158 29.87 4.43 1.58
N VAL A 159 30.66 5.37 1.09
CA VAL A 159 32.13 5.33 1.11
C VAL A 159 32.58 5.52 2.55
#